data_AF-R4VS02-F1
#
_entry.id   AF-R4VS02-F1
#
_cell.length_a   1.000
_cell.length_b   1.000
_cell.length_c   1.000
_cell.angle_alpha   90.00
_cell.angle_beta   90.00
_cell.angle_gamma   90.00
#
_symmetry.space_group_name_H-M   'P 1'
#
loop_
_entity.id
_entity.type
_entity.pdbx_description
1 polymer ?
#
loop_
_entity_poly.entity_id
_entity_poly.type
_entity_poly.pdbx_seq_one_letter_code
_entity_poly.pdbx_strand_id
1 'polypeptide(L)'
;MLEALHSYGRNVAPNIAEITGKSRKNVNNRLPVLDDYGLVRKIGPADRSGLYEITEQGRVALQLRDQYDAAEDFDALVDRRLESQSASATTAEATVRGGNDDDEPTDED
;
A
#
# COMPACT_ATOMS: atom_id res chain seq x y z
N MET A 1 -10.05 9.72 -1.53
CA MET A 1 -9.75 9.22 -0.17
C MET A 1 -8.45 8.45 -0.20
N LEU A 2 -8.35 7.33 -0.95
CA LEU A 2 -7.08 6.61 -1.15
C LEU A 2 -5.96 7.53 -1.66
N GLU A 3 -6.22 8.29 -2.73
CA GLU A 3 -5.25 9.27 -3.25
C GLU A 3 -4.82 10.33 -2.21
N ALA A 4 -5.75 10.81 -1.37
CA ALA A 4 -5.40 11.76 -0.32
C ALA A 4 -4.50 11.11 0.75
N LEU A 5 -4.79 9.87 1.15
CA LEU A 5 -3.95 9.12 2.10
C LEU A 5 -2.59 8.74 1.51
N HIS A 6 -2.54 8.49 0.20
CA HIS A 6 -1.29 8.20 -0.52
C HIS A 6 -0.41 9.45 -0.60
N SER A 7 -0.97 10.59 -1.00
CA SER A 7 -0.22 11.82 -1.23
C SER A 7 0.11 12.60 0.04
N TYR A 8 -0.78 12.59 1.03
CA TYR A 8 -0.64 13.40 2.27
C TYR A 8 -0.39 12.54 3.52
N GLY A 9 -0.22 11.23 3.35
CA GLY A 9 0.03 10.30 4.45
C GLY A 9 -1.16 10.12 5.39
N ARG A 10 -0.86 9.81 6.66
CA ARG A 10 -1.84 9.49 7.70
C ARG A 10 -2.73 10.67 8.01
N ASN A 11 -4.05 10.48 7.96
CA ASN A 11 -5.00 11.58 8.13
C ASN A 11 -6.30 11.15 8.80
N VAL A 12 -6.99 12.14 9.39
CA VAL A 12 -8.31 11.96 10.00
C VAL A 12 -9.43 12.28 9.01
N ALA A 13 -10.63 11.72 9.24
CA ALA A 13 -11.79 11.92 8.37
C ALA A 13 -12.12 13.40 8.06
N PRO A 14 -12.08 14.34 9.04
CA PRO A 14 -12.27 15.75 8.74
C PRO A 14 -11.24 16.30 7.76
N ASN A 15 -9.96 15.99 7.93
CA ASN A 15 -8.90 16.50 7.04
C ASN A 15 -9.05 15.92 5.62
N ILE A 16 -9.37 14.63 5.51
CA ILE A 16 -9.62 13.99 4.21
C ILE A 16 -10.80 14.64 3.49
N ALA A 17 -11.84 15.06 4.21
CA ALA A 17 -12.97 15.79 3.64
C ALA A 17 -12.53 17.14 3.04
N GLU A 18 -11.75 17.92 3.78
CA GLU A 18 -11.20 19.20 3.30
C GLU A 18 -10.28 19.00 2.09
N ILE A 19 -9.31 18.08 2.17
CA ILE A 19 -8.35 17.78 1.08
C ILE A 19 -9.06 17.32 -0.19
N THR A 20 -10.08 16.47 -0.08
CA THR A 20 -10.76 15.91 -1.25
C THR A 20 -11.96 16.73 -1.73
N GLY A 21 -12.31 17.82 -1.02
CA GLY A 21 -13.54 18.58 -1.26
C GLY A 21 -14.83 17.77 -1.07
N LYS A 22 -14.76 16.59 -0.46
CA LYS A 22 -15.93 15.72 -0.25
C LYS A 22 -16.62 16.06 1.06
N SER A 23 -17.93 15.80 1.13
CA SER A 23 -18.67 16.05 2.38
C SER A 23 -18.17 15.16 3.52
N ARG A 24 -18.14 15.72 4.73
CA ARG A 24 -17.76 14.97 5.94
C ARG A 24 -18.59 13.71 6.13
N LYS A 25 -19.90 13.77 5.83
CA LYS A 25 -20.79 12.60 5.88
C LYS A 25 -20.34 11.50 4.90
N ASN A 26 -19.96 11.86 3.67
CA ASN A 26 -19.46 10.89 2.68
C ASN A 26 -18.17 10.22 3.16
N VAL A 27 -17.22 11.02 3.67
CA VAL A 27 -15.94 10.49 4.17
C VAL A 27 -16.13 9.57 5.37
N ASN A 28 -16.93 9.97 6.36
CA ASN A 28 -17.18 9.15 7.55
C ASN A 28 -17.90 7.83 7.22
N ASN A 29 -18.74 7.81 6.19
CA ASN A 29 -19.40 6.58 5.77
C ASN A 29 -18.51 5.66 4.94
N ARG A 30 -17.54 6.20 4.20
CA ARG A 30 -16.72 5.42 3.26
C ARG A 30 -15.41 4.92 3.87
N LEU A 31 -14.84 5.63 4.86
CA LEU A 31 -13.60 5.17 5.51
C LEU A 31 -13.74 3.80 6.19
N PRO A 32 -14.79 3.51 6.99
CA PRO A 32 -14.98 2.17 7.54
C PRO A 32 -15.12 1.10 6.47
N VAL A 33 -15.86 1.39 5.39
CA VAL A 33 -16.00 0.45 4.26
C VAL A 33 -14.65 0.16 3.60
N LEU A 34 -13.81 1.19 3.41
CA LEU A 34 -12.46 0.99 2.86
C LEU A 34 -11.54 0.21 3.83
N ASP A 35 -11.77 0.32 5.13
CA ASP A 35 -11.08 -0.44 6.19
C ASP A 35 -11.50 -1.91 6.14
N ASP A 36 -12.80 -2.17 5.98
CA ASP A 36 -13.36 -3.53 5.81
C ASP A 36 -12.80 -4.23 4.56
N TYR A 37 -12.58 -3.49 3.47
CA TYR A 37 -11.91 -4.00 2.26
C TYR A 37 -10.38 -4.10 2.40
N GLY A 38 -9.79 -3.71 3.54
CA GLY A 38 -8.35 -3.74 3.77
C GLY A 38 -7.55 -2.72 2.95
N LEU A 39 -8.20 -1.73 2.33
CA LEU A 39 -7.55 -0.70 1.49
C LEU A 39 -6.98 0.45 2.34
N VAL A 40 -7.56 0.65 3.52
CA VAL A 40 -7.01 1.53 4.55
C VAL A 40 -6.97 0.77 5.86
N ARG A 41 -6.24 1.30 6.84
CA ARG A 41 -6.26 0.80 8.21
C ARG A 41 -6.42 1.95 9.19
N LYS A 42 -7.27 1.75 10.20
CA LYS A 42 -7.37 2.66 11.34
C LYS A 42 -6.18 2.48 12.29
N ILE A 43 -5.53 3.59 12.65
CA ILE A 43 -4.32 3.62 13.48
C ILE A 43 -4.58 4.35 14.79
N GLY A 44 -4.24 3.74 15.93
CA GLY A 44 -4.11 4.45 17.20
C GLY A 44 -4.46 3.60 18.42
N PRO A 45 -3.99 4.01 19.62
CA PRO A 45 -4.16 3.26 20.87
C PRO A 45 -5.58 3.30 21.44
N ALA A 46 -6.43 4.21 20.93
CA ALA A 46 -7.81 4.37 21.33
C ALA A 46 -8.73 4.07 20.16
N ASP A 47 -9.86 3.42 20.44
CA ASP A 47 -10.93 3.13 19.46
C ASP A 47 -11.44 4.37 18.70
N ARG A 48 -11.11 5.58 19.18
CA ARG A 48 -11.54 6.86 18.60
C ARG A 48 -10.41 7.73 18.04
N SER A 49 -9.22 7.18 17.75
CA SER A 49 -8.14 7.97 17.14
C SER A 49 -8.59 8.66 15.83
N GLY A 50 -9.51 8.02 15.10
CA GLY A 50 -10.05 8.52 13.83
C GLY A 50 -9.00 8.69 12.75
N LEU A 51 -7.79 8.17 12.97
CA LEU A 51 -6.63 8.31 12.10
C LEU A 51 -6.57 7.10 11.17
N TYR A 52 -6.41 7.35 9.87
CA TYR A 52 -6.33 6.31 8.85
C TYR A 52 -5.02 6.41 8.08
N GLU A 53 -4.54 5.26 7.61
CA GLU A 53 -3.39 5.12 6.73
C GLU A 53 -3.79 4.23 5.54
N ILE A 54 -3.23 4.51 4.36
CA ILE A 54 -3.40 3.62 3.20
C ILE A 54 -2.55 2.35 3.38
N THR A 55 -3.15 1.18 3.15
CA THR A 55 -2.43 -0.10 3.20
C THR A 55 -1.65 -0.32 1.90
N GLU A 56 -0.85 -1.38 1.86
CA GLU A 56 -0.18 -1.77 0.62
C GLU A 56 -1.16 -2.17 -0.48
N GLN A 57 -2.16 -2.98 -0.14
CA GLN A 57 -3.28 -3.31 -1.03
C GLN A 57 -3.99 -2.05 -1.52
N GLY A 58 -4.25 -1.07 -0.65
CA GLY A 58 -4.83 0.21 -1.05
C GLY A 58 -3.98 1.00 -2.05
N ARG A 59 -2.65 0.95 -1.94
CA ARG A 59 -1.73 1.59 -2.91
C ARG A 59 -1.77 0.89 -4.25
N VAL A 60 -1.75 -0.44 -4.26
CA VAL A 60 -1.83 -1.24 -5.49
C VAL A 60 -3.18 -1.04 -6.18
N ALA A 61 -4.29 -1.10 -5.44
CA ALA A 61 -5.61 -0.81 -5.95
C ALA A 61 -5.71 0.60 -6.55
N LEU A 62 -5.06 1.60 -5.93
CA LEU A 62 -5.02 2.95 -6.48
C LEU A 62 -4.25 3.02 -7.81
N GLN A 63 -3.14 2.28 -7.95
CA GLN A 63 -2.36 2.22 -9.20
C GLN A 63 -3.13 1.52 -10.33
N LEU A 64 -3.94 0.53 -9.99
CA LEU A 64 -4.71 -0.27 -10.95
C LEU A 64 -6.11 0.30 -11.19
N ARG A 65 -6.47 1.43 -10.56
CA ARG A 65 -7.80 2.03 -10.60
C ARG A 65 -8.36 2.19 -12.02
N ASP A 66 -7.51 2.53 -12.99
CA ASP A 66 -7.94 2.75 -14.38
C ASP A 66 -8.36 1.44 -15.09
N GLN A 67 -8.02 0.28 -14.52
CA GLN A 67 -8.43 -1.05 -15.00
C GLN A 67 -9.66 -1.59 -14.26
N TYR A 68 -10.20 -0.85 -13.29
CA TYR A 68 -11.31 -1.33 -12.44
C TYR A 68 -12.54 -1.73 -13.26
N ASP A 69 -12.95 -0.90 -14.23
CA ASP A 69 -14.11 -1.18 -15.07
C ASP A 69 -13.85 -2.25 -16.16
N ALA A 70 -12.58 -2.56 -16.43
CA ALA A 70 -12.17 -3.52 -17.46
C ALA A 70 -11.87 -4.92 -16.90
N ALA A 71 -11.59 -5.02 -15.60
CA ALA A 71 -11.29 -6.28 -14.93
C ALA A 71 -12.57 -7.06 -14.63
N GLU A 72 -12.59 -8.35 -14.95
CA GLU A 72 -13.69 -9.25 -14.56
C GLU A 72 -13.68 -9.50 -13.04
N ASP A 73 -12.48 -9.57 -12.45
CA ASP A 73 -12.26 -9.66 -11.01
C ASP A 73 -11.10 -8.73 -10.62
N PHE A 74 -11.46 -7.58 -10.08
CA PHE A 74 -10.48 -6.57 -9.69
C PHE A 74 -9.68 -6.96 -8.45
N ASP A 75 -10.31 -7.65 -7.49
CA ASP A 75 -9.64 -8.06 -6.26
C ASP A 75 -8.54 -9.08 -6.58
N ALA A 76 -8.84 -10.09 -7.41
CA ALA A 76 -7.83 -11.04 -7.87
C ALA A 76 -6.68 -10.39 -8.66
N LEU A 77 -6.97 -9.31 -9.40
CA LEU A 77 -5.97 -8.53 -10.13
C LEU A 77 -5.04 -7.77 -9.17
N VAL A 78 -5.58 -7.20 -8.09
CA VAL A 78 -4.80 -6.55 -7.03
C VAL A 78 -3.93 -7.56 -6.30
N ASP A 79 -4.48 -8.72 -5.93
CA ASP A 79 -3.75 -9.78 -5.22
C ASP A 79 -2.58 -10.30 -6.03
N ARG A 80 -2.79 -10.61 -7.31
CA ARG A 80 -1.73 -11.05 -8.22
C ARG A 80 -0.59 -10.03 -8.33
N ARG A 81 -0.93 -8.74 -8.34
CA ARG A 81 0.05 -7.66 -8.39
C ARG A 81 0.87 -7.58 -7.10
N LEU A 82 0.24 -7.77 -5.94
CA LEU A 82 0.91 -7.83 -4.63
C LEU A 82 1.87 -9.02 -4.53
N GLU A 83 1.43 -10.21 -4.97
CA GLU A 83 2.28 -11.42 -5.01
C GLU A 83 3.50 -11.20 -5.90
N SER A 84 3.29 -10.59 -7.07
CA SER A 84 4.35 -10.29 -8.03
C SER A 84 5.38 -9.29 -7.48
N GLN A 85 4.94 -8.30 -6.69
CA GLN A 85 5.85 -7.36 -6.03
C GLN A 85 6.68 -8.03 -4.93
N SER A 86 6.04 -8.90 -4.16
CA SER A 86 6.70 -9.65 -3.08
C SER A 86 7.76 -10.61 -3.62
N ALA A 87 7.46 -11.35 -4.70
CA ALA A 87 8.41 -12.26 -5.33
C ALA A 87 9.63 -11.52 -5.94
N SER A 88 9.40 -10.35 -6.51
CA SER A 88 10.46 -9.50 -7.08
C SER A 88 11.38 -8.94 -5.98
N ALA A 89 10.80 -8.51 -4.84
CA ALA A 89 11.56 -8.03 -3.68
C ALA A 89 12.49 -9.13 -3.11
N THR A 90 11.97 -10.34 -2.92
CA THR A 90 12.75 -11.48 -2.41
C THR A 90 13.93 -11.84 -3.32
N THR A 91 13.73 -11.77 -4.63
CA THR A 91 14.78 -12.08 -5.62
C THR A 91 15.88 -11.01 -5.61
N ALA A 92 15.51 -9.73 -5.48
CA ALA A 92 16.46 -8.62 -5.40
C ALA A 92 17.28 -8.62 -4.10
N GLU A 93 16.70 -9.02 -2.97
CA GLU A 93 17.44 -9.14 -1.71
C GLU A 93 18.42 -10.33 -1.70
N ALA A 94 18.09 -11.42 -2.38
CA ALA A 94 18.95 -12.61 -2.47
C ALA A 94 20.23 -12.36 -3.31
N THR A 95 20.17 -11.53 -4.35
CA THR A 95 21.34 -11.22 -5.19
C THR A 95 22.30 -10.22 -4.54
N VAL A 96 21.81 -9.34 -3.66
CA VAL A 96 22.66 -8.36 -2.93
C VAL A 96 23.52 -9.02 -1.84
N ARG A 97 23.10 -10.18 -1.30
CA ARG A 97 23.82 -10.85 -0.20
C ARG A 97 24.83 -11.92 -0.65
N GLY A 98 24.86 -12.29 -1.92
CA GLY A 98 25.63 -13.44 -2.44
C GLY A 98 26.91 -13.09 -3.22
N GLY A 99 27.35 -11.84 -3.24
CA GLY A 99 28.59 -11.43 -3.92
C GLY A 99 29.57 -10.80 -2.95
N ASN A 100 30.48 -11.60 -2.40
CA ASN A 100 31.79 -11.21 -1.85
C ASN A 100 32.54 -12.50 -1.43
N ASP A 101 32.81 -13.37 -2.39
CA ASP A 101 33.75 -14.49 -2.24
C ASP A 101 34.60 -14.56 -3.51
N ASP A 102 35.46 -13.55 -3.71
CA ASP A 102 36.60 -13.67 -4.63
C ASP A 102 37.86 -13.82 -3.77
N ASP A 103 38.23 -15.09 -3.65
CA ASP A 103 39.45 -15.69 -3.13
C ASP A 103 40.66 -15.16 -3.92
N GLU A 104 41.59 -14.44 -3.28
CA GLU A 104 42.94 -14.26 -3.81
C GLU A 104 43.91 -15.21 -3.08
N PRO A 105 44.35 -16.32 -3.71
CA PRO A 105 45.45 -17.09 -3.18
C PRO A 105 46.75 -16.33 -3.45
N THR A 106 47.41 -15.91 -2.38
CA THR A 106 48.77 -15.35 -2.44
C THR A 106 49.77 -16.50 -2.40
N ASP A 107 50.18 -16.96 -3.59
CA ASP A 107 51.37 -17.77 -3.77
C ASP A 107 52.42 -16.94 -4.52
N GLU A 108 53.52 -16.59 -3.86
CA GLU A 108 54.79 -16.28 -4.54
C GLU A 108 55.96 -16.69 -3.62
N ASP A 109 56.75 -17.65 -4.14
CA ASP A 109 57.99 -18.27 -3.61
C ASP A 109 59.18 -17.29 -3.47
#